data_AF-A0AAI9X9P8-F1
#
_entry.id   AF-A0AAI9X9P8-F1
#
_cell.length_a   1.000
_cell.length_b   1.000
_cell.length_c   1.000
_cell.angle_alpha   90.00
_cell.angle_beta   90.00
_cell.angle_gamma   90.00
#
_symmetry.space_group_name_H-M   'P 1'
#
loop_
_entity.id
_entity.type
_entity.pdbx_description
1 polymer ?
#
loop_
_entity_poly.entity_id
_entity_poly.type
_entity_poly.pdbx_seq_one_letter_code
_entity_poly.pdbx_strand_id
1 'polypeptide(L)'
;MLSFPRTITLKETDSKRYFLQQPVTEITLAGSSLATIQNQTITADKPLLSSIHGTALDIKIAFTIEAGAKISLKVRKAASEQTTIQYDQKNSTISVDRTMSGDISYDPAAGGVHSASLKPDGSGVINLRVLVDTCSVEVFGGQGEVVISDLIFPSETSDGLSLEVIGGSADLHSVEVRGISLK
;
A
#
# COMPACT_ATOMS: atom_id res chain seq x y z
N MET A 1 12.82 -5.91 -14.71
CA MET A 1 11.41 -5.64 -15.03
C MET A 1 11.22 -4.16 -15.34
N LEU A 2 10.11 -3.77 -15.97
CA LEU A 2 9.66 -2.37 -16.04
C LEU A 2 8.69 -2.11 -14.89
N SER A 3 8.65 -0.89 -14.36
CA SER A 3 7.55 -0.47 -13.47
C SER A 3 6.21 -0.49 -14.21
N PHE A 4 5.09 -0.57 -13.49
CA PHE A 4 3.81 -0.40 -14.15
C PHE A 4 3.72 1.02 -14.75
N PRO A 5 3.21 1.19 -15.99
CA PRO A 5 3.10 2.52 -16.59
C PRO A 5 2.28 3.47 -15.72
N ARG A 6 2.76 4.70 -15.58
CA ARG A 6 2.12 5.74 -14.78
C ARG A 6 2.13 7.07 -15.50
N THR A 7 1.04 7.82 -15.32
CA THR A 7 0.97 9.21 -15.77
C THR A 7 1.90 10.08 -14.93
N ILE A 8 2.39 11.18 -15.50
CA ILE A 8 3.05 12.25 -14.77
C ILE A 8 2.30 13.54 -15.07
N THR A 9 1.79 14.18 -14.04
CA THR A 9 1.10 15.46 -14.14
C THR A 9 1.65 16.44 -13.12
N LEU A 10 1.46 17.74 -13.35
CA LEU A 10 1.88 18.78 -12.44
C LEU A 10 0.67 19.37 -11.74
N LYS A 11 0.69 19.42 -10.41
CA LYS A 11 -0.35 20.08 -9.60
C LYS A 11 0.27 21.15 -8.72
N GLU A 12 -0.39 22.31 -8.67
CA GLU A 12 0.00 23.41 -7.80
C GLU A 12 -0.96 23.46 -6.59
N THR A 13 -0.41 23.42 -5.38
CA THR A 13 -1.15 23.51 -4.11
C THR A 13 -0.33 24.37 -3.15
N ASP A 14 -0.94 25.35 -2.49
CA ASP A 14 -0.28 26.23 -1.50
C ASP A 14 1.05 26.83 -1.98
N SER A 15 1.09 27.30 -3.24
CA SER A 15 2.30 27.85 -3.89
C SER A 15 3.46 26.85 -4.04
N LYS A 16 3.21 25.55 -3.87
CA LYS A 16 4.15 24.46 -4.17
C LYS A 16 3.66 23.65 -5.36
N ARG A 17 4.61 23.17 -6.17
CA ARG A 17 4.33 22.29 -7.29
C ARG A 17 4.73 20.87 -6.96
N TYR A 18 3.84 19.95 -7.27
CA TYR A 18 4.01 18.52 -7.07
C TYR A 18 3.90 17.83 -8.42
N PHE A 19 4.82 16.90 -8.68
CA PHE A 19 4.59 15.88 -9.69
C PHE A 19 3.67 14.83 -9.09
N LEU A 20 2.53 14.61 -9.74
CA LEU A 20 1.60 13.55 -9.39
C LEU A 20 1.80 12.39 -10.34
N GLN A 21 1.93 11.20 -9.77
CA GLN A 21 2.10 9.96 -10.49
C GLN A 21 0.99 8.99 -10.13
N GLN A 22 0.31 8.45 -11.13
CA GLN A 22 -0.77 7.48 -10.94
C GLN A 22 -0.65 6.34 -11.96
N PRO A 23 -0.88 5.07 -11.56
CA PRO A 23 -1.00 3.98 -12.52
C PRO A 23 -2.01 4.32 -13.61
N VAL A 24 -1.65 4.05 -14.86
CA VAL A 24 -2.56 4.31 -16.00
C VAL A 24 -3.89 3.57 -15.83
N THR A 25 -4.97 4.15 -16.34
CA THR A 25 -6.34 3.66 -16.12
C THR A 25 -6.60 2.27 -16.71
N GLU A 26 -5.80 1.85 -17.68
CA GLU A 26 -5.86 0.57 -18.38
C GLU A 26 -5.73 -0.61 -17.41
N ILE A 27 -5.08 -0.44 -16.25
CA ILE A 27 -5.03 -1.46 -15.20
C ILE A 27 -6.43 -1.89 -14.73
N THR A 28 -7.44 -1.03 -14.84
CA THR A 28 -8.83 -1.34 -14.45
C THR A 28 -9.50 -2.35 -15.39
N LEU A 29 -8.98 -2.51 -16.60
CA LEU A 29 -9.43 -3.51 -17.57
C LEU A 29 -8.91 -4.91 -17.23
N ALA A 30 -7.87 -4.99 -16.40
CA ALA A 30 -7.31 -6.22 -15.88
C ALA A 30 -7.94 -6.57 -14.53
N GLY A 31 -8.15 -7.87 -14.33
CA GLY A 31 -8.48 -8.41 -13.01
C GLY A 31 -9.95 -8.38 -12.58
N SER A 32 -10.17 -8.79 -11.33
CA SER A 32 -11.48 -8.91 -10.69
C SER A 32 -11.43 -8.46 -9.23
N SER A 33 -12.53 -7.91 -8.70
CA SER A 33 -12.63 -7.57 -7.28
C SER A 33 -12.57 -8.84 -6.41
N LEU A 34 -11.72 -8.81 -5.40
CA LEU A 34 -11.56 -9.86 -4.38
C LEU A 34 -12.15 -9.43 -3.03
N ALA A 35 -12.07 -8.14 -2.71
CA ALA A 35 -12.67 -7.57 -1.50
C ALA A 35 -13.11 -6.13 -1.73
N THR A 36 -14.21 -5.76 -1.08
CA THR A 36 -14.66 -4.37 -0.98
C THR A 36 -15.17 -4.12 0.43
N ILE A 37 -14.66 -3.09 1.06
CA ILE A 37 -15.06 -2.64 2.40
C ILE A 37 -15.42 -1.17 2.29
N GLN A 38 -16.53 -0.77 2.92
CA GLN A 38 -16.96 0.63 2.98
C GLN A 38 -17.40 0.98 4.40
N ASN A 39 -17.01 2.18 4.84
CA ASN A 39 -17.43 2.78 6.10
C ASN A 39 -17.29 1.83 7.30
N GLN A 40 -16.10 1.25 7.47
CA GLN A 40 -15.80 0.30 8.54
C GLN A 40 -14.68 0.83 9.43
N THR A 41 -14.92 0.86 10.74
CA THR A 41 -13.85 1.09 11.72
C THR A 41 -13.04 -0.20 11.93
N ILE A 42 -11.72 -0.10 11.88
CA ILE A 42 -10.78 -1.17 12.25
C ILE A 42 -10.12 -0.85 13.60
N THR A 43 -9.95 -1.88 14.43
CA THR A 43 -9.31 -1.86 15.75
C THR A 43 -8.25 -2.96 15.83
N ALA A 44 -7.31 -2.85 16.79
CA ALA A 44 -6.12 -3.71 16.85
C ALA A 44 -6.42 -5.22 17.01
N ASP A 45 -7.59 -5.59 17.51
CA ASP A 45 -8.04 -6.97 17.74
C ASP A 45 -8.63 -7.64 16.48
N LYS A 46 -8.89 -6.88 15.42
CA LYS A 46 -9.62 -7.36 14.24
C LYS A 46 -8.88 -7.03 12.94
N PRO A 47 -7.83 -7.81 12.59
CA PRO A 47 -7.22 -7.70 11.28
C PRO A 47 -8.25 -8.00 10.18
N LEU A 48 -8.16 -7.26 9.08
CA LEU A 48 -8.99 -7.47 7.89
C LEU A 48 -8.15 -8.07 6.76
N LEU A 49 -8.83 -8.57 5.73
CA LEU A 49 -8.23 -9.11 4.50
C LEU A 49 -7.43 -10.41 4.65
N SER A 50 -7.38 -11.02 5.85
CA SER A 50 -6.64 -12.26 6.11
C SER A 50 -7.08 -13.48 5.30
N SER A 51 -8.27 -13.44 4.67
CA SER A 51 -8.77 -14.49 3.78
C SER A 51 -8.40 -14.27 2.30
N ILE A 52 -7.73 -13.16 1.98
CA ILE A 52 -7.34 -12.83 0.62
C ILE A 52 -5.95 -13.39 0.34
N HIS A 53 -5.84 -14.10 -0.77
CA HIS A 53 -4.60 -14.67 -1.30
C HIS A 53 -4.40 -14.18 -2.73
N GLY A 54 -3.20 -13.71 -3.05
CA GLY A 54 -2.81 -13.30 -4.38
C GLY A 54 -1.41 -12.70 -4.45
N THR A 55 -0.70 -13.00 -5.54
CA THR A 55 0.64 -12.46 -5.80
C THR A 55 0.61 -11.21 -6.68
N ALA A 56 -0.46 -10.99 -7.44
CA ALA A 56 -0.69 -9.84 -8.31
C ALA A 56 -1.97 -9.10 -7.90
N LEU A 57 -1.84 -7.92 -7.28
CA LEU A 57 -2.94 -7.17 -6.68
C LEU A 57 -2.90 -5.67 -7.01
N ASP A 58 -4.06 -5.05 -7.18
CA ASP A 58 -4.26 -3.58 -7.13
C ASP A 58 -5.14 -3.27 -5.92
N ILE A 59 -4.56 -2.64 -4.91
CA ILE A 59 -5.20 -2.37 -3.63
C ILE A 59 -5.37 -0.86 -3.47
N LYS A 60 -6.58 -0.40 -3.15
CA LYS A 60 -6.87 1.00 -2.81
C LYS A 60 -7.44 1.07 -1.41
N ILE A 61 -6.97 2.04 -0.63
CA ILE A 61 -7.42 2.28 0.75
C ILE A 61 -7.60 3.78 0.94
N ALA A 62 -8.77 4.20 1.41
CA ALA A 62 -9.03 5.56 1.87
C ALA A 62 -9.51 5.50 3.32
N PHE A 63 -8.85 6.22 4.22
CA PHE A 63 -9.12 6.13 5.66
C PHE A 63 -8.79 7.43 6.39
N THR A 64 -9.46 7.66 7.52
CA THR A 64 -8.95 8.52 8.59
C THR A 64 -8.42 7.64 9.71
N ILE A 65 -7.52 8.19 10.53
CA ILE A 65 -6.84 7.43 11.58
C ILE A 65 -6.72 8.25 12.85
N GLU A 66 -6.90 7.58 13.99
CA GLU A 66 -6.80 8.19 15.31
C GLU A 66 -5.41 8.78 15.57
N ALA A 67 -5.36 9.84 16.37
CA ALA A 67 -4.12 10.51 16.72
C ALA A 67 -3.14 9.55 17.41
N GLY A 68 -1.91 9.45 16.89
CA GLY A 68 -0.87 8.58 17.42
C GLY A 68 -0.94 7.11 16.95
N ALA A 69 -2.02 6.71 16.27
CA ALA A 69 -2.17 5.35 15.76
C ALA A 69 -1.39 5.14 14.44
N LYS A 70 -1.22 3.87 14.08
CA LYS A 70 -0.61 3.43 12.82
C LYS A 70 -1.50 2.43 12.13
N ILE A 71 -1.60 2.49 10.81
CA ILE A 71 -2.26 1.45 10.01
C ILE A 71 -1.22 0.76 9.13
N SER A 72 -1.32 -0.57 9.05
CA SER A 72 -0.34 -1.43 8.39
C SER A 72 -1.03 -2.38 7.43
N LEU A 73 -0.71 -2.26 6.15
CA LEU A 73 -1.04 -3.22 5.10
C LEU A 73 0.18 -4.13 4.88
N LYS A 74 0.02 -5.42 5.17
CA LYS A 74 1.04 -6.45 4.93
C LYS A 74 0.67 -7.21 3.66
N VAL A 75 1.51 -7.14 2.65
CA VAL A 75 1.35 -7.84 1.37
C VAL A 75 2.39 -8.94 1.23
N ARG A 76 2.13 -9.91 0.35
CA ARG A 76 2.99 -11.07 0.14
C ARG A 76 3.34 -11.73 1.48
N LYS A 77 2.30 -11.97 2.28
CA LYS A 77 2.41 -12.38 3.67
C LYS A 77 2.33 -13.90 3.81
N ALA A 78 3.20 -14.45 4.63
CA ALA A 78 3.13 -15.79 5.21
C ALA A 78 3.43 -15.73 6.72
N ALA A 79 3.79 -16.87 7.30
CA ALA A 79 4.16 -16.99 8.71
C ALA A 79 5.45 -16.21 9.04
N SER A 80 6.46 -16.28 8.18
CA SER A 80 7.79 -15.67 8.37
C SER A 80 8.14 -14.58 7.37
N GLU A 81 7.31 -14.36 6.35
CA GLU A 81 7.55 -13.37 5.30
C GLU A 81 6.41 -12.36 5.23
N GLN A 82 6.73 -11.10 4.97
CA GLN A 82 5.80 -10.03 4.66
C GLN A 82 6.55 -8.79 4.16
N THR A 83 5.91 -8.04 3.28
CA THR A 83 6.26 -6.64 3.00
C THR A 83 5.23 -5.75 3.67
N THR A 84 5.67 -4.82 4.53
CA THR A 84 4.76 -4.01 5.35
C THR A 84 4.72 -2.57 4.83
N ILE A 85 3.56 -2.15 4.35
CA ILE A 85 3.25 -0.76 4.03
C ILE A 85 2.56 -0.16 5.25
N GLN A 86 3.13 0.86 5.86
CA GLN A 86 2.61 1.43 7.11
C GLN A 86 2.50 2.95 7.03
N TYR A 87 1.35 3.48 7.44
CA TYR A 87 1.17 4.91 7.68
C TYR A 87 1.21 5.21 9.17
N ASP A 88 2.09 6.13 9.56
CA ASP A 88 2.24 6.63 10.93
C ASP A 88 1.59 8.01 11.06
N GLN A 89 0.46 8.08 11.78
CA GLN A 89 -0.31 9.31 11.92
C GLN A 89 0.50 10.41 12.62
N LYS A 90 1.28 10.04 13.64
CA LYS A 90 2.04 11.00 14.46
C LYS A 90 3.07 11.76 13.63
N ASN A 91 3.72 11.04 12.71
CA ASN A 91 4.80 11.58 11.89
C ASN A 91 4.32 12.03 10.50
N SER A 92 3.09 11.70 10.11
CA SER A 92 2.58 11.90 8.74
C SER A 92 3.54 11.28 7.71
N THR A 93 3.85 10.00 7.93
CA THR A 93 4.85 9.26 7.17
C THR A 93 4.26 7.96 6.67
N ILE A 94 4.43 7.69 5.37
CA ILE A 94 4.23 6.37 4.77
C ILE A 94 5.58 5.67 4.66
N SER A 95 5.62 4.38 4.95
CA SER A 95 6.83 3.57 4.84
C SER A 95 6.56 2.20 4.21
N VAL A 96 7.57 1.68 3.50
CA VAL A 96 7.61 0.31 2.98
C VAL A 96 8.78 -0.41 3.66
N ASP A 97 8.46 -1.39 4.51
CA ASP A 97 9.43 -2.23 5.22
C ASP A 97 9.57 -3.58 4.51
N ARG A 98 10.79 -3.85 4.04
CA ARG A 98 11.18 -5.05 3.30
C ARG A 98 12.09 -5.98 4.09
N THR A 99 12.32 -5.71 5.37
CA THR A 99 13.24 -6.49 6.23
C THR A 99 12.87 -7.97 6.35
N MET A 100 11.59 -8.30 6.15
CA MET A 100 11.06 -9.67 6.15
C MET A 100 10.40 -10.04 4.82
N SER A 101 10.79 -9.40 3.71
CA SER A 101 10.09 -9.54 2.41
C SER A 101 10.37 -10.84 1.63
N GLY A 102 11.14 -11.77 2.21
CA GLY A 102 11.61 -12.99 1.55
C GLY A 102 13.13 -13.02 1.44
N ASP A 103 13.65 -13.40 0.28
CA ASP A 103 15.08 -13.36 0.01
C ASP A 103 15.56 -11.90 -0.08
N ILE A 104 16.41 -11.52 0.87
CA ILE A 104 17.12 -10.23 0.89
C ILE A 104 18.64 -10.42 0.91
N SER A 105 19.12 -11.64 0.65
CA SER A 105 20.54 -11.99 0.71
C SER A 105 21.33 -11.56 -0.53
N TYR A 106 20.62 -11.25 -1.62
CA TYR A 106 21.20 -10.93 -2.92
C TYR A 106 21.89 -9.56 -2.97
N ASP A 107 21.53 -8.62 -2.08
CA ASP A 107 22.13 -7.29 -2.01
C ASP A 107 21.94 -6.68 -0.60
N PRO A 108 22.94 -5.98 -0.01
CA PRO A 108 22.78 -5.32 1.29
C PRO A 108 21.63 -4.30 1.37
N ALA A 109 21.20 -3.73 0.23
CA ALA A 109 20.07 -2.79 0.12
C ALA A 109 18.74 -3.46 -0.28
N ALA A 110 18.71 -4.80 -0.36
CA ALA A 110 17.51 -5.57 -0.69
C ALA A 110 16.39 -5.42 0.35
N GLY A 111 16.76 -5.27 1.63
CA GLY A 111 15.82 -5.10 2.74
C GLY A 111 15.66 -3.63 3.17
N GLY A 112 15.50 -3.42 4.48
CA GLY A 112 15.39 -2.10 5.08
C GLY A 112 14.01 -1.46 4.94
N VAL A 113 13.95 -0.17 5.28
CA VAL A 113 12.70 0.61 5.30
C VAL A 113 12.87 1.88 4.49
N HIS A 114 12.03 2.03 3.47
CA HIS A 114 11.90 3.29 2.73
C HIS A 114 10.72 4.08 3.27
N SER A 115 10.83 5.40 3.32
CA SER A 115 9.77 6.25 3.86
C SER A 115 9.71 7.62 3.19
N ALA A 116 8.52 8.22 3.24
CA ALA A 116 8.26 9.55 2.72
C ALA A 116 7.17 10.25 3.54
N SER A 117 7.22 11.58 3.60
CA SER A 117 6.16 12.35 4.25
C SER A 117 4.91 12.33 3.38
N LEU A 118 3.80 11.89 3.95
CA LEU A 118 2.48 11.87 3.33
C LEU A 118 1.51 12.55 4.28
N LYS A 119 0.88 13.64 3.83
CA LYS A 119 -0.10 14.36 4.63
C LYS A 119 -1.51 13.88 4.26
N PRO A 120 -2.45 13.89 5.21
CA PRO A 120 -3.86 13.76 4.87
C PRO A 120 -4.29 14.92 3.97
N ASP A 121 -5.37 14.71 3.21
CA ASP A 121 -6.00 15.79 2.46
C ASP A 121 -6.75 16.79 3.37
N GLY A 122 -7.37 17.80 2.77
CA GLY A 122 -8.09 18.84 3.51
C GLY A 122 -9.29 18.34 4.34
N SER A 123 -9.74 17.11 4.12
CA SER A 123 -10.79 16.45 4.91
C SER A 123 -10.23 15.50 5.99
N GLY A 124 -8.90 15.38 6.08
CA GLY A 124 -8.23 14.47 7.02
C GLY A 124 -8.01 13.06 6.47
N VAL A 125 -8.40 12.78 5.22
CA VAL A 125 -8.33 11.44 4.63
C VAL A 125 -6.94 11.16 4.06
N ILE A 126 -6.43 9.97 4.31
CA ILE A 126 -5.25 9.41 3.67
C ILE A 126 -5.71 8.46 2.58
N ASN A 127 -5.19 8.67 1.37
CA ASN A 127 -5.42 7.80 0.22
C ASN A 127 -4.14 7.03 -0.08
N LEU A 128 -4.24 5.71 -0.23
CA LEU A 128 -3.16 4.84 -0.65
C LEU A 128 -3.64 3.97 -1.81
N ARG A 129 -2.76 3.78 -2.79
CA ARG A 129 -2.89 2.74 -3.80
C ARG A 129 -1.61 1.92 -3.83
N VAL A 130 -1.73 0.59 -3.79
CA VAL A 130 -0.59 -0.32 -3.74
C VAL A 130 -0.75 -1.34 -4.85
N LEU A 131 0.21 -1.35 -5.78
CA LEU A 131 0.35 -2.40 -6.76
C LEU A 131 1.32 -3.44 -6.20
N VAL A 132 0.89 -4.70 -6.21
CA VAL A 132 1.70 -5.85 -5.80
C VAL A 132 1.83 -6.75 -7.01
N ASP A 133 3.04 -7.23 -7.26
CA ASP A 133 3.31 -8.28 -8.24
C ASP A 133 4.29 -9.31 -7.63
N THR A 134 4.64 -10.32 -8.42
CA THR A 134 5.48 -11.46 -8.09
C THR A 134 6.79 -11.06 -7.39
N CYS A 135 7.40 -9.93 -7.78
CA CYS A 135 8.65 -9.46 -7.17
C CYS A 135 8.71 -7.94 -6.95
N SER A 136 7.57 -7.26 -6.85
CA SER A 136 7.54 -5.80 -6.70
C SER A 136 6.37 -5.29 -5.90
N VAL A 137 6.58 -4.14 -5.26
CA VAL A 137 5.53 -3.32 -4.65
C VAL A 137 5.70 -1.88 -5.11
N GLU A 138 4.61 -1.26 -5.56
CA GLU A 138 4.56 0.17 -5.88
C GLU A 138 3.45 0.84 -5.08
N VAL A 139 3.83 1.73 -4.15
CA VAL A 139 2.92 2.47 -3.26
C VAL A 139 2.78 3.90 -3.76
N PHE A 140 1.54 4.32 -3.99
CA PHE A 140 1.15 5.67 -4.39
C PHE A 140 0.35 6.29 -3.24
N GLY A 141 0.91 7.33 -2.63
CA GLY A 141 0.30 8.06 -1.52
C GLY A 141 -0.40 9.34 -1.98
N GLY A 142 -1.54 9.62 -1.37
CA GLY A 142 -2.34 10.81 -1.63
C GLY A 142 -2.92 10.80 -3.04
N GLN A 143 -2.64 11.86 -3.79
CA GLN A 143 -2.98 11.99 -5.20
C GLN A 143 -1.85 11.49 -6.11
N GLY A 144 -0.81 10.87 -5.56
CA GLY A 144 0.36 10.39 -6.29
C GLY A 144 1.58 11.30 -6.17
N GLU A 145 1.56 12.27 -5.25
CA GLU A 145 2.70 13.12 -4.91
C GLU A 145 3.81 12.37 -4.16
N VAL A 146 3.48 11.22 -3.57
CA VAL A 146 4.44 10.31 -2.94
C VAL A 146 4.37 8.97 -3.64
N VAL A 147 5.51 8.48 -4.12
CA VAL A 147 5.63 7.14 -4.70
C VAL A 147 6.85 6.42 -4.13
N ILE A 148 6.64 5.18 -3.68
CA ILE A 148 7.72 4.26 -3.29
C ILE A 148 7.58 3.01 -4.16
N SER A 149 8.60 2.71 -4.96
CA SER A 149 8.65 1.53 -5.83
C SER A 149 9.85 0.68 -5.43
N ASP A 150 9.61 -0.57 -5.03
CA ASP A 150 10.65 -1.47 -4.56
C ASP A 150 10.49 -2.88 -5.10
N LEU A 151 11.62 -3.57 -5.30
CA LEU A 151 11.64 -5.01 -5.50
C LEU A 151 11.50 -5.74 -4.17
N ILE A 152 10.86 -6.91 -4.20
CA ILE A 152 10.74 -7.87 -3.11
C ILE A 152 10.90 -9.28 -3.68
N PHE A 153 11.43 -10.24 -2.92
CA PHE A 153 11.60 -11.62 -3.40
C PHE A 153 10.99 -12.64 -2.42
N PRO A 154 9.68 -12.57 -2.18
CA PRO A 154 8.96 -13.51 -1.32
C PRO A 154 8.88 -14.90 -1.94
N SER A 155 8.71 -15.90 -1.10
CA SER A 155 8.33 -17.26 -1.49
C SER A 155 7.02 -17.26 -2.28
N GLU A 156 6.83 -18.24 -3.17
CA GLU A 156 5.59 -18.37 -3.96
C GLU A 156 4.34 -18.54 -3.09
N THR A 157 4.49 -19.20 -1.93
CA THR A 157 3.43 -19.41 -0.94
C THR A 157 3.13 -18.19 -0.07
N SER A 158 3.93 -17.14 -0.16
CA SER A 158 3.71 -15.88 0.54
C SER A 158 2.79 -15.00 -0.29
N ASP A 159 1.51 -15.37 -0.31
CA ASP A 159 0.45 -14.74 -1.10
C ASP A 159 -0.63 -14.06 -0.24
N GLY A 160 -0.51 -14.11 1.09
CA GLY A 160 -1.50 -13.54 2.00
C GLY A 160 -1.49 -12.01 2.06
N LEU A 161 -2.60 -11.49 2.58
CA LEU A 161 -2.83 -10.07 2.84
C LEU A 161 -3.29 -9.86 4.29
N SER A 162 -2.89 -8.75 4.93
CA SER A 162 -3.45 -8.35 6.23
C SER A 162 -3.50 -6.84 6.32
N LEU A 163 -4.62 -6.29 6.80
CA LEU A 163 -4.76 -4.88 7.16
C LEU A 163 -5.00 -4.78 8.66
N GLU A 164 -4.15 -4.03 9.36
CA GLU A 164 -4.11 -3.96 10.82
C GLU A 164 -3.97 -2.50 11.27
N VAL A 165 -4.39 -2.21 12.51
CA VAL A 165 -4.15 -0.92 13.18
C VAL A 165 -3.44 -1.15 14.51
N ILE A 166 -2.54 -0.24 14.88
CA ILE A 166 -1.70 -0.32 16.07
C ILE A 166 -1.88 0.98 16.86
N GLY A 167 -2.13 0.87 18.16
CA GLY A 167 -2.17 2.03 19.07
C GLY A 167 -3.39 2.93 18.92
N GLY A 168 -4.49 2.42 18.38
CA GLY A 168 -5.77 3.15 18.24
C GLY A 168 -6.69 2.48 17.24
N SER A 169 -7.51 3.29 16.59
CA SER A 169 -8.47 2.89 15.55
C SER A 169 -8.28 3.67 14.25
N ALA A 170 -8.85 3.16 13.16
CA ALA A 170 -8.93 3.86 11.88
C ALA A 170 -10.32 3.64 11.27
N ASP A 171 -10.88 4.69 10.67
CA ASP A 171 -12.14 4.60 9.93
C ASP A 171 -11.82 4.42 8.45
N LEU A 172 -12.08 3.23 7.94
CA LEU A 172 -11.92 2.89 6.53
C LEU A 172 -13.13 3.41 5.76
N HIS A 173 -12.95 4.51 5.02
CA HIS A 173 -13.97 5.01 4.10
C HIS A 173 -14.17 4.02 2.94
N SER A 174 -13.07 3.54 2.38
CA SER A 174 -13.11 2.49 1.35
C SER A 174 -11.85 1.64 1.34
N VAL A 175 -12.04 0.35 1.05
CA VAL A 175 -10.98 -0.58 0.65
C VAL A 175 -11.46 -1.31 -0.59
N GLU A 176 -10.64 -1.34 -1.64
CA GLU A 176 -10.84 -2.18 -2.81
C GLU A 176 -9.58 -3.05 -2.98
N VAL A 177 -9.75 -4.36 -3.04
CA VAL A 177 -8.67 -5.28 -3.42
C VAL A 177 -9.06 -5.96 -4.72
N ARG A 178 -8.26 -5.82 -5.76
CA ARG A 178 -8.45 -6.50 -7.04
C ARG A 178 -7.31 -7.47 -7.28
N GLY A 179 -7.63 -8.68 -7.71
CA GLY A 179 -6.64 -9.60 -8.27
C GLY A 179 -6.40 -9.24 -9.72
N ILE A 180 -5.14 -9.07 -10.12
CA ILE A 180 -4.76 -8.68 -11.49
C ILE A 180 -4.38 -9.92 -12.29
N SER A 181 -4.92 -10.02 -13.50
CA SER A 181 -4.58 -11.07 -14.46
C SER A 181 -4.67 -10.51 -15.87
N LEU A 182 -3.67 -10.84 -16.69
CA LEU A 182 -3.67 -10.53 -18.13
C LEU A 182 -4.52 -11.59 -18.85
N LYS A 183 -5.27 -11.15 -19.86
CA LYS A 183 -6.04 -12.05 -20.74
C LYS A 183 -5.18 -12.57 -21.87
#